data_AF-X6LB39-F1
#
_entry.id   AF-X6LB39-F1
#
_cell.length_a   1.000
_cell.length_b   1.000
_cell.length_c   1.000
_cell.angle_alpha   90.00
_cell.angle_beta   90.00
_cell.angle_gamma   90.00
#
_symmetry.space_group_name_H-M   'P 1'
#
loop_
_entity.id
_entity.type
_entity.pdbx_description
1 polymer ?
#
loop_
_entity_poly.entity_id
_entity_poly.type
_entity_poly.pdbx_seq_one_letter_code
_entity_poly.pdbx_strand_id
1 'polypeptide(L)'
;KWKLNYSKKNGGSTASVGQWPSWKWFEVISYIFEQYQSNLPSIIKDMLINNIMSHLDPSEKLFKWDLFFLIPCLNYLSLPGANNTSGIELSQRFEKSDYLEWKDNDLDKKVISVLQTDLRIRKLNVIAPKYSEEYVLDLLVVQKDRKLSQSILEFLFSQDNEVWDHVCSIDNGNRCWNVMLIAFQVDFTQWGRYFEKLNKLRIFEGGELGSSFLIQFQTNTEFIKLVKSSENFLAFLAFMQQQKMM
;
A
#
# COMPACT_ATOMS: atom_id res chain seq x y z
N LYS A 1 -3.66 28.87 12.27
CA LYS A 1 -2.16 28.83 12.35
C LYS A 1 -1.50 28.30 11.06
N TRP A 2 -2.07 27.33 10.32
CA TRP A 2 -1.47 26.79 9.09
C TRP A 2 -1.36 27.79 7.91
N LYS A 3 -2.38 28.62 7.64
CA LYS A 3 -2.30 29.68 6.61
C LYS A 3 -1.30 30.81 6.94
N LEU A 4 -1.01 31.05 8.22
CA LEU A 4 -0.25 32.23 8.67
C LEU A 4 1.27 32.01 8.75
N ASN A 5 1.72 30.77 8.96
CA ASN A 5 3.16 30.47 9.05
C ASN A 5 3.83 30.23 7.68
N TYR A 6 3.07 29.90 6.64
CA TYR A 6 3.61 29.71 5.28
C TYR A 6 3.87 31.04 4.56
N SER A 7 3.01 32.05 4.79
CA SER A 7 3.17 33.38 4.16
C SER A 7 4.40 34.16 4.63
N LYS A 8 5.06 33.74 5.72
CA LYS A 8 6.22 34.45 6.29
C LYS A 8 7.59 33.86 5.94
N LYS A 9 7.67 32.65 5.37
CA LYS A 9 8.96 31.98 5.11
C LYS A 9 9.39 31.92 3.66
N ASN A 10 8.48 32.09 2.70
CA ASN A 10 8.85 32.12 1.29
C ASN A 10 8.54 33.51 0.74
N GLY A 11 9.59 34.31 0.54
CA GLY A 11 9.49 35.51 -0.27
C GLY A 11 8.92 35.14 -1.64
N GLY A 12 7.76 35.70 -1.97
CA GLY A 12 7.34 35.92 -3.36
C GLY A 12 6.91 34.72 -4.21
N SER A 13 6.41 33.62 -3.65
CA SER A 13 5.65 32.66 -4.46
C SER A 13 4.48 32.06 -3.68
N THR A 14 3.31 32.66 -3.87
CA THR A 14 2.02 32.08 -3.52
C THR A 14 1.68 31.01 -4.55
N ALA A 15 2.30 29.84 -4.45
CA ALA A 15 1.72 28.66 -5.08
C ALA A 15 0.31 28.49 -4.50
N SER A 16 -0.71 28.53 -5.36
CA SER A 16 -2.07 28.27 -4.93
C SER A 16 -2.12 26.86 -4.32
N VAL A 17 -2.99 26.65 -3.34
CA VAL A 17 -3.12 25.36 -2.65
C VAL A 17 -3.38 24.20 -3.64
N GLY A 18 -3.92 24.49 -4.83
CA GLY A 18 -4.10 23.53 -5.93
C GLY A 18 -2.82 23.07 -6.66
N GLN A 19 -1.63 23.55 -6.30
CA GLN A 19 -0.35 23.13 -6.92
C GLN A 19 0.48 22.19 -6.03
N TRP A 20 -0.05 21.75 -4.89
CA TRP A 20 0.72 20.90 -3.98
C TRP A 20 0.83 19.47 -4.51
N PRO A 21 2.02 18.85 -4.42
CA PRO A 21 2.16 17.45 -4.80
C PRO A 21 1.37 16.57 -3.83
N SER A 22 0.91 15.41 -4.29
CA SER A 22 0.05 14.50 -3.51
C SER A 22 0.63 14.13 -2.14
N TRP A 23 1.95 13.98 -2.05
CA TRP A 23 2.63 13.75 -0.77
C TRP A 23 2.39 14.88 0.26
N LYS A 24 2.32 16.15 -0.18
CA LYS A 24 2.00 17.26 0.74
C LYS A 24 0.55 17.21 1.20
N TRP A 25 -0.37 16.81 0.33
CA TRP A 25 -1.76 16.56 0.74
C TRP A 25 -1.86 15.47 1.80
N PHE A 26 -1.11 14.38 1.63
CA PHE A 26 -0.99 13.34 2.64
C PHE A 26 -0.48 13.88 3.99
N GLU A 27 0.63 14.63 4.01
CA GLU A 27 1.17 15.22 5.24
C GLU A 27 0.14 16.09 5.97
N VAL A 28 -0.65 16.88 5.22
CA VAL A 28 -1.75 17.69 5.76
C VAL A 28 -2.80 16.83 6.43
N ILE A 29 -3.29 15.81 5.72
CA ILE A 29 -4.35 14.95 6.23
C ILE A 29 -3.87 14.16 7.44
N SER A 30 -2.66 13.60 7.39
CA SER A 30 -2.06 12.89 8.51
C SER A 30 -2.01 13.79 9.76
N TYR A 31 -1.52 15.04 9.62
CA TYR A 31 -1.51 15.99 10.72
C TYR A 31 -2.93 16.32 11.25
N ILE A 32 -3.88 16.59 10.36
CA ILE A 32 -5.26 16.89 10.73
C ILE A 32 -5.90 15.69 11.44
N PHE A 33 -5.68 14.48 10.94
CA PHE A 33 -6.16 13.25 11.55
C PHE A 33 -5.63 13.07 12.96
N GLU A 34 -4.35 13.32 13.22
CA GLU A 34 -3.81 13.27 14.59
C GLU A 34 -4.47 14.27 15.54
N GLN A 35 -4.87 15.44 15.04
CA GLN A 35 -5.47 16.48 15.87
C GLN A 35 -6.96 16.27 16.11
N TYR A 36 -7.69 15.79 15.11
CA TYR A 36 -9.16 15.78 15.14
C TYR A 36 -9.76 14.37 15.16
N GLN A 37 -9.01 13.34 14.77
CA GLN A 37 -9.52 11.97 14.63
C GLN A 37 -10.85 11.95 13.86
N SER A 38 -11.93 11.42 14.43
CA SER A 38 -13.26 11.43 13.78
C SER A 38 -13.96 12.80 13.78
N ASN A 39 -13.48 13.77 14.56
CA ASN A 39 -14.15 15.04 14.82
C ASN A 39 -13.64 16.16 13.90
N LEU A 40 -13.60 15.91 12.60
CA LEU A 40 -13.13 16.87 11.61
C LEU A 40 -14.10 18.06 11.49
N PRO A 41 -13.68 19.32 11.77
CA PRO A 41 -14.57 20.47 11.62
C PRO A 41 -15.05 20.64 10.18
N SER A 42 -16.35 20.93 10.00
CA SER A 42 -16.99 21.04 8.67
C SER A 42 -16.29 22.02 7.74
N ILE A 43 -15.85 23.17 8.24
CA ILE A 43 -15.14 24.17 7.43
C ILE A 43 -13.79 23.67 6.91
N ILE A 44 -13.08 22.84 7.69
CA ILE A 44 -11.81 22.24 7.28
C ILE A 44 -12.10 21.15 6.26
N LYS A 45 -13.12 20.32 6.51
CA LYS A 45 -13.59 19.28 5.61
C LYS A 45 -13.95 19.83 4.23
N ASP A 46 -14.80 20.85 4.14
CA ASP A 46 -15.24 21.41 2.86
C ASP A 46 -14.07 22.01 2.07
N MET A 47 -13.14 22.66 2.77
CA MET A 47 -11.90 23.16 2.17
C MET A 47 -11.02 22.01 1.64
N LEU A 48 -10.86 20.92 2.39
CA LEU A 48 -10.08 19.76 1.96
C LEU A 48 -10.70 19.08 0.75
N ILE A 49 -12.01 18.88 0.75
CA ILE A 49 -12.75 18.27 -0.38
C ILE A 49 -12.51 19.10 -1.64
N ASN A 50 -12.74 20.41 -1.60
CA ASN A 50 -12.61 21.24 -2.80
C ASN A 50 -11.19 21.20 -3.39
N ASN A 51 -10.17 21.21 -2.54
CA ASN A 51 -8.79 21.18 -3.01
C ASN A 51 -8.35 19.79 -3.51
N ILE A 52 -8.68 18.72 -2.78
CA ILE A 52 -8.30 17.35 -3.15
C ILE A 52 -9.08 16.90 -4.39
N MET A 53 -10.37 17.24 -4.49
CA MET A 53 -11.18 16.93 -5.67
C MET A 53 -10.67 17.64 -6.92
N SER A 54 -10.25 18.91 -6.80
CA SER A 54 -9.61 19.63 -7.90
C SER A 54 -8.30 18.97 -8.33
N HIS A 55 -7.50 18.47 -7.39
CA HIS A 55 -6.29 17.71 -7.69
C HIS A 55 -6.59 16.36 -8.37
N LEU A 56 -7.78 15.81 -8.09
CA LEU A 56 -8.31 14.62 -8.72
C LEU A 56 -9.19 14.92 -9.95
N ASP A 57 -9.07 16.08 -10.58
CA ASP A 57 -9.72 16.30 -11.87
C ASP A 57 -9.19 15.27 -12.91
N PRO A 58 -10.05 14.60 -13.69
CA PRO A 58 -9.62 13.70 -14.76
C PRO A 58 -8.70 14.35 -15.81
N SER A 59 -8.73 15.68 -15.98
CA SER A 59 -7.80 16.40 -16.86
C SER A 59 -6.38 16.48 -16.30
N GLU A 60 -6.21 16.31 -14.99
CA GLU A 60 -4.90 16.33 -14.33
C GLU A 60 -4.19 14.99 -14.48
N LYS A 61 -2.97 15.05 -15.00
CA LYS A 61 -2.13 13.87 -15.17
C LYS A 61 -1.44 13.51 -13.85
N LEU A 62 -1.98 12.52 -13.16
CA LEU A 62 -1.41 11.95 -11.94
C LEU A 62 -0.77 10.58 -12.21
N PHE A 63 0.40 10.35 -11.60
CA PHE A 63 1.04 9.04 -11.62
C PHE A 63 0.45 8.14 -10.54
N LYS A 64 0.67 6.82 -10.66
CA LYS A 64 0.18 5.85 -9.67
C LYS A 64 0.61 6.16 -8.24
N TRP A 65 1.85 6.63 -8.03
CA TRP A 65 2.32 7.05 -6.71
C TRP A 65 1.56 8.26 -6.16
N ASP A 66 1.22 9.23 -7.02
CA ASP A 66 0.43 10.39 -6.60
C ASP A 66 -0.95 9.96 -6.10
N LEU A 67 -1.58 9.00 -6.78
CA LEU A 67 -2.86 8.43 -6.39
C LEU A 67 -2.75 7.64 -5.09
N PHE A 68 -1.70 6.84 -4.94
CA PHE A 68 -1.42 6.09 -3.72
C PHE A 68 -1.31 7.01 -2.49
N PHE A 69 -0.57 8.12 -2.60
CA PHE A 69 -0.44 9.08 -1.50
C PHE A 69 -1.76 9.74 -1.12
N LEU A 70 -2.75 9.79 -2.01
CA LEU A 70 -4.06 10.37 -1.72
C LEU A 70 -5.04 9.40 -1.08
N ILE A 71 -4.73 8.09 -0.98
CA ILE A 71 -5.65 7.10 -0.40
C ILE A 71 -6.11 7.47 1.02
N PRO A 72 -5.22 7.81 1.97
CA PRO A 72 -5.64 8.22 3.31
C PRO A 72 -6.53 9.47 3.27
N CYS A 73 -6.24 10.41 2.36
CA CYS A 73 -7.05 11.61 2.15
C CYS A 73 -8.49 11.24 1.75
N LEU A 74 -8.63 10.33 0.80
CA LEU A 74 -9.92 9.87 0.30
C LEU A 74 -10.70 9.12 1.38
N ASN A 75 -10.06 8.19 2.09
CA ASN A 75 -10.69 7.44 3.17
C ASN A 75 -11.12 8.35 4.32
N TYR A 76 -10.29 9.34 4.69
CA TYR A 76 -10.64 10.27 5.76
C TYR A 76 -11.82 11.17 5.39
N LEU A 77 -11.89 11.59 4.13
CA LEU A 77 -13.01 12.35 3.60
C LEU A 77 -14.27 11.50 3.35
N SER A 78 -14.19 10.17 3.50
CA SER A 78 -15.32 9.23 3.42
C SER A 78 -15.84 8.76 4.78
N LEU A 79 -15.41 9.38 5.87
CA LEU A 79 -15.98 9.06 7.20
C LEU A 79 -17.48 9.39 7.27
N PRO A 80 -18.28 8.70 8.11
CA PRO A 80 -19.68 9.03 8.31
C PRO A 80 -19.88 10.50 8.72
N GLY A 81 -20.82 11.21 8.08
CA GLY A 81 -20.98 12.67 8.24
C GLY A 81 -20.04 13.49 7.33
N ALA A 82 -19.15 12.84 6.59
CA ALA A 82 -18.41 13.43 5.49
C ALA A 82 -19.20 13.40 4.16
N ASN A 83 -18.83 14.22 3.16
CA ASN A 83 -19.45 14.10 1.83
C ASN A 83 -19.00 12.79 1.23
N ASN A 84 -19.89 12.09 0.52
CA ASN A 84 -19.56 10.77 0.02
C ASN A 84 -18.53 10.85 -1.12
N THR A 85 -17.27 10.52 -0.85
CA THR A 85 -16.24 10.38 -1.90
C THR A 85 -16.26 9.01 -2.58
N SER A 86 -17.26 8.15 -2.28
CA SER A 86 -17.41 6.84 -2.92
C SER A 86 -17.57 6.91 -4.43
N GLY A 87 -18.00 8.06 -4.97
CA GLY A 87 -18.09 8.29 -6.42
C GLY A 87 -16.73 8.39 -7.12
N ILE A 88 -15.61 8.49 -6.38
CA ILE A 88 -14.28 8.50 -6.97
C ILE A 88 -13.84 7.07 -7.28
N GLU A 89 -13.84 6.72 -8.56
CA GLU A 89 -13.35 5.45 -9.11
C GLU A 89 -11.81 5.42 -9.13
N LEU A 90 -11.20 5.42 -7.94
CA LEU A 90 -9.73 5.42 -7.80
C LEU A 90 -9.08 4.23 -8.51
N SER A 91 -9.69 3.04 -8.47
CA SER A 91 -9.19 1.83 -9.14
C SER A 91 -9.01 2.06 -10.64
N GLN A 92 -10.07 2.51 -11.33
CA GLN A 92 -10.01 2.77 -12.77
C GLN A 92 -8.96 3.83 -13.11
N ARG A 93 -8.85 4.88 -12.29
CA ARG A 93 -7.84 5.92 -12.53
C ARG A 93 -6.44 5.38 -12.31
N PHE A 94 -6.23 4.61 -11.25
CA PHE A 94 -4.95 4.01 -10.93
C PHE A 94 -4.49 3.06 -12.04
N GLU A 95 -5.39 2.26 -12.61
CA GLU A 95 -5.11 1.38 -13.75
C GLU A 95 -4.69 2.16 -15.00
N LYS A 96 -5.39 3.26 -15.31
CA LYS A 96 -5.12 4.12 -16.48
C LYS A 96 -3.90 5.03 -16.31
N SER A 97 -3.50 5.31 -15.07
CA SER A 97 -2.41 6.23 -14.76
C SER A 97 -1.05 5.64 -15.11
N ASP A 98 -0.19 6.49 -15.66
CA ASP A 98 1.19 6.15 -15.94
C ASP A 98 1.92 5.78 -14.65
N TYR A 99 2.85 4.83 -14.79
CA TYR A 99 3.82 4.53 -13.77
C TYR A 99 5.07 5.38 -13.97
N LEU A 100 5.55 6.01 -12.91
CA LEU A 100 6.85 6.66 -12.86
C LEU A 100 7.67 6.00 -11.75
N GLU A 101 8.84 5.49 -12.08
CA GLU A 101 9.76 4.92 -11.09
C GLU A 101 10.11 6.04 -10.09
N TRP A 102 9.84 5.80 -8.81
CA TRP A 102 10.12 6.78 -7.78
C TRP A 102 11.45 6.45 -7.13
N LYS A 103 12.41 7.38 -7.22
CA LYS A 103 13.74 7.25 -6.62
C LYS A 103 13.87 8.28 -5.51
N ASP A 104 13.46 7.89 -4.32
CA ASP A 104 13.58 8.69 -3.11
C ASP A 104 14.19 7.82 -2.02
N ASN A 105 15.19 8.35 -1.32
CA ASN A 105 15.95 7.61 -0.31
C ASN A 105 15.11 7.20 0.89
N ASP A 106 13.98 7.88 1.12
CA ASP A 106 13.03 7.60 2.21
C ASP A 106 11.67 7.09 1.70
N LEU A 107 11.62 6.53 0.48
CA LEU A 107 10.38 6.04 -0.11
C LEU A 107 9.69 4.99 0.76
N ASP A 108 10.44 4.08 1.37
CA ASP A 108 9.91 3.06 2.28
C ASP A 108 9.20 3.70 3.48
N LYS A 109 9.82 4.68 4.14
CA LYS A 109 9.22 5.43 5.25
C LYS A 109 7.95 6.16 4.84
N LYS A 110 7.94 6.77 3.65
CA LYS A 110 6.76 7.47 3.12
C LYS A 110 5.60 6.51 2.88
N VAL A 111 5.87 5.38 2.23
CA VAL A 111 4.88 4.35 1.96
C VAL A 111 4.35 3.75 3.26
N ILE A 112 5.22 3.41 4.21
CA ILE A 112 4.81 2.91 5.53
C ILE A 112 3.94 3.94 6.25
N SER A 113 4.30 5.23 6.23
CA SER A 113 3.50 6.28 6.85
C SER A 113 2.09 6.38 6.26
N VAL A 114 1.97 6.22 4.94
CA VAL A 114 0.68 6.19 4.24
C VAL A 114 -0.15 4.99 4.68
N LEU A 115 0.43 3.79 4.66
CA LEU A 115 -0.25 2.56 5.10
C LEU A 115 -0.69 2.66 6.56
N GLN A 116 0.19 3.13 7.45
CA GLN A 116 -0.12 3.31 8.88
C GLN A 116 -1.28 4.29 9.10
N THR A 117 -1.24 5.43 8.42
CA THR A 117 -2.28 6.46 8.54
C THR A 117 -3.60 5.94 7.98
N ASP A 118 -3.56 5.28 6.82
CA ASP A 118 -4.73 4.66 6.19
C ASP A 118 -5.41 3.65 7.12
N LEU A 119 -4.64 2.70 7.65
CA LEU A 119 -5.12 1.67 8.58
C LEU A 119 -5.81 2.29 9.80
N ARG A 120 -5.23 3.35 10.36
CA ARG A 120 -5.83 4.06 11.51
C ARG A 120 -7.12 4.79 11.15
N ILE A 121 -7.20 5.38 9.95
CA ILE A 121 -8.43 6.02 9.46
C ILE A 121 -9.52 4.97 9.24
N ARG A 122 -9.20 3.83 8.64
CA ARG A 122 -10.16 2.75 8.35
C ARG A 122 -10.83 2.17 9.60
N LYS A 123 -10.16 2.22 10.76
CA LYS A 123 -10.75 1.86 12.07
C LYS A 123 -11.88 2.78 12.53
N LEU A 124 -12.13 3.90 11.85
CA LEU A 124 -13.21 4.83 12.13
C LEU A 124 -14.46 4.60 11.26
N ASN A 125 -14.67 3.38 10.74
CA ASN A 125 -15.84 3.00 9.94
C ASN A 125 -16.01 3.81 8.65
N VAL A 126 -14.93 3.92 7.86
CA VAL A 126 -14.93 4.58 6.55
C VAL A 126 -15.98 3.97 5.63
N ILE A 127 -16.75 4.82 4.94
CA ILE A 127 -17.72 4.37 3.93
C ILE A 127 -16.96 3.99 2.65
N ALA A 128 -17.13 2.75 2.19
CA ALA A 128 -16.46 2.21 0.99
C ALA A 128 -14.93 2.42 1.01
N PRO A 129 -14.21 1.79 1.97
CA PRO A 129 -12.79 2.01 2.16
C PRO A 129 -11.98 1.62 0.91
N LYS A 130 -10.95 2.42 0.63
CA LYS A 130 -9.92 2.14 -0.37
C LYS A 130 -8.72 1.52 0.33
N TYR A 131 -8.34 0.31 -0.03
CA TYR A 131 -7.31 -0.43 0.70
C TYR A 131 -5.93 -0.11 0.16
N SER A 132 -5.17 0.71 0.89
CA SER A 132 -3.83 1.13 0.47
C SER A 132 -2.86 -0.04 0.24
N GLU A 133 -3.03 -1.14 0.96
CA GLU A 133 -2.31 -2.40 0.79
C GLU A 133 -2.48 -3.03 -0.60
N GLU A 134 -3.61 -2.82 -1.28
CA GLU A 134 -3.82 -3.34 -2.65
C GLU A 134 -2.94 -2.59 -3.64
N TYR A 135 -3.01 -1.26 -3.58
CA TYR A 135 -2.30 -0.36 -4.49
C TYR A 135 -0.79 -0.39 -4.29
N VAL A 136 -0.32 -0.55 -3.04
CA VAL A 136 1.12 -0.65 -2.77
C VAL A 136 1.69 -1.92 -3.38
N LEU A 137 0.99 -3.06 -3.34
CA LEU A 137 1.49 -4.30 -3.93
C LEU A 137 1.66 -4.16 -5.44
N ASP A 138 0.72 -3.53 -6.14
CA ASP A 138 0.85 -3.20 -7.56
C ASP A 138 2.07 -2.34 -7.84
N LEU A 139 2.31 -1.31 -7.01
CA LEU A 139 3.45 -0.43 -7.16
C LEU A 139 4.77 -1.16 -6.96
N LEU A 140 4.84 -2.06 -5.98
CA LEU A 140 6.05 -2.84 -5.69
C LEU A 140 6.38 -3.82 -6.81
N VAL A 141 5.37 -4.48 -7.41
CA VAL A 141 5.57 -5.38 -8.55
C VAL A 141 6.16 -4.64 -9.75
N VAL A 142 5.74 -3.39 -9.99
CA VAL A 142 6.27 -2.58 -11.10
C VAL A 142 7.65 -1.98 -10.76
N GLN A 143 7.85 -1.52 -9.52
CA GLN A 143 9.12 -0.94 -9.06
C GLN A 143 10.25 -1.97 -9.03
N LYS A 144 9.95 -3.24 -8.69
CA LYS A 144 10.95 -4.33 -8.59
C LYS A 144 12.15 -4.00 -7.69
N ASP A 145 11.96 -3.10 -6.73
CA ASP A 145 12.97 -2.76 -5.73
C ASP A 145 12.87 -3.75 -4.57
N ARG A 146 13.93 -4.55 -4.41
CA ARG A 146 14.03 -5.58 -3.37
C ARG A 146 13.96 -4.99 -1.97
N LYS A 147 14.69 -3.90 -1.70
CA LYS A 147 14.80 -3.31 -0.36
C LYS A 147 13.48 -2.66 0.05
N LEU A 148 12.86 -1.93 -0.87
CA LEU A 148 11.54 -1.36 -0.67
C LEU A 148 10.52 -2.47 -0.41
N SER A 149 10.46 -3.48 -1.28
CA SER A 149 9.51 -4.59 -1.15
C SER A 149 9.66 -5.31 0.20
N GLN A 150 10.89 -5.56 0.64
CA GLN A 150 11.15 -6.16 1.95
C GLN A 150 10.66 -5.27 3.10
N SER A 151 10.97 -3.98 3.09
CA SER A 151 10.55 -3.03 4.13
C SER A 151 9.02 -2.95 4.25
N ILE A 152 8.32 -2.91 3.12
CA ILE A 152 6.85 -2.88 3.11
C ILE A 152 6.26 -4.22 3.57
N LEU A 153 6.81 -5.36 3.14
CA LEU A 153 6.37 -6.67 3.60
C LEU A 153 6.57 -6.83 5.11
N GLU A 154 7.71 -6.41 5.67
CA GLU A 154 7.97 -6.41 7.11
C GLU A 154 6.93 -5.58 7.88
N PHE A 155 6.57 -4.40 7.35
CA PHE A 155 5.49 -3.60 7.90
C PHE A 155 4.14 -4.32 7.85
N LEU A 156 3.75 -4.84 6.68
CA LEU A 156 2.48 -5.56 6.50
C LEU A 156 2.43 -6.77 7.44
N PHE A 157 3.54 -7.49 7.64
CA PHE A 157 3.59 -8.59 8.59
C PHE A 157 3.21 -8.14 9.98
N SER A 158 3.69 -6.99 10.44
CA SER A 158 3.35 -6.53 11.79
C SER A 158 1.86 -6.17 12.00
N GLN A 159 1.03 -6.20 10.96
CA GLN A 159 -0.41 -5.92 11.04
C GLN A 159 -1.24 -7.15 11.46
N ASP A 160 -2.52 -6.89 11.74
CA ASP A 160 -3.50 -7.88 12.19
C ASP A 160 -4.02 -8.79 11.05
N ASN A 161 -4.81 -9.80 11.43
CA ASN A 161 -5.33 -10.80 10.50
C ASN A 161 -6.22 -10.17 9.42
N GLU A 162 -7.00 -9.14 9.73
CA GLU A 162 -7.91 -8.52 8.76
C GLU A 162 -7.15 -7.92 7.57
N VAL A 163 -5.98 -7.30 7.82
CA VAL A 163 -5.10 -6.80 6.75
C VAL A 163 -4.58 -7.95 5.89
N TRP A 164 -4.21 -9.06 6.51
CA TRP A 164 -3.67 -10.22 5.78
C TRP A 164 -4.73 -10.98 5.00
N ASP A 165 -5.93 -11.13 5.55
CA ASP A 165 -7.08 -11.69 4.85
C ASP A 165 -7.35 -10.88 3.58
N HIS A 166 -7.31 -9.55 3.68
CA HIS A 166 -7.46 -8.67 2.53
C HIS A 166 -6.31 -8.83 1.52
N VAL A 167 -5.05 -8.73 1.96
CA VAL A 167 -3.85 -8.89 1.12
C VAL A 167 -3.86 -10.22 0.36
N CYS A 168 -4.23 -11.31 1.03
CA CYS A 168 -4.24 -12.63 0.43
C CYS A 168 -5.48 -12.87 -0.45
N SER A 169 -6.60 -12.21 -0.20
CA SER A 169 -7.79 -12.31 -1.06
C SER A 169 -7.62 -11.62 -2.43
N ILE A 170 -6.75 -10.59 -2.50
CA ILE A 170 -6.49 -9.87 -3.75
C ILE A 170 -5.79 -10.78 -4.75
N ASP A 171 -6.39 -10.96 -5.93
CA ASP A 171 -5.83 -11.76 -7.03
C ASP A 171 -5.40 -13.17 -6.56
N ASN A 172 -6.15 -13.76 -5.62
CA ASN A 172 -5.84 -15.04 -4.97
C ASN A 172 -4.39 -15.11 -4.43
N GLY A 173 -3.88 -13.98 -3.92
CA GLY A 173 -2.56 -13.85 -3.33
C GLY A 173 -1.42 -13.73 -4.35
N ASN A 174 -1.70 -13.71 -5.65
CA ASN A 174 -0.68 -13.67 -6.70
C ASN A 174 0.13 -12.36 -6.67
N ARG A 175 -0.50 -11.21 -6.42
CA ARG A 175 0.22 -9.93 -6.23
C ARG A 175 1.18 -9.99 -5.05
N CYS A 176 0.70 -10.47 -3.91
CA CYS A 176 1.51 -10.65 -2.71
C CYS A 176 2.70 -11.59 -2.98
N TRP A 177 2.44 -12.73 -3.63
CA TRP A 177 3.47 -13.69 -4.02
C TRP A 177 4.55 -13.06 -4.90
N ASN A 178 4.18 -12.23 -5.89
CA ASN A 178 5.14 -11.56 -6.76
C ASN A 178 6.02 -10.56 -6.00
N VAL A 179 5.46 -9.80 -5.05
CA VAL A 179 6.24 -8.90 -4.19
C VAL A 179 7.21 -9.68 -3.31
N MET A 180 6.79 -10.82 -2.77
CA MET A 180 7.68 -11.70 -2.02
C MET A 180 8.78 -12.30 -2.89
N LEU A 181 8.48 -12.70 -4.13
CA LEU A 181 9.49 -13.19 -5.06
C LEU A 181 10.57 -12.13 -5.30
N ILE A 182 10.17 -10.86 -5.48
CA ILE A 182 11.08 -9.72 -5.64
C ILE A 182 11.93 -9.53 -4.37
N ALA A 183 11.31 -9.57 -3.19
CA ALA A 183 11.98 -9.31 -1.91
C ALA A 183 12.94 -10.44 -1.49
N PHE A 184 12.47 -11.68 -1.56
CA PHE A 184 13.14 -12.84 -0.98
C PHE A 184 14.00 -13.57 -1.99
N GLN A 185 13.60 -13.63 -3.26
CA GLN A 185 14.32 -14.37 -4.31
C GLN A 185 14.61 -15.82 -3.83
N VAL A 186 15.88 -16.18 -3.70
CA VAL A 186 16.35 -17.51 -3.21
C VAL A 186 16.68 -17.54 -1.72
N ASP A 187 16.33 -16.49 -0.96
CA ASP A 187 16.48 -16.45 0.50
C ASP A 187 15.36 -17.28 1.17
N PHE A 188 15.56 -18.59 1.22
CA PHE A 188 14.59 -19.52 1.81
C PHE A 188 14.42 -19.37 3.31
N THR A 189 15.33 -18.66 4.00
CA THR A 189 15.15 -18.32 5.41
C THR A 189 14.03 -17.29 5.56
N GLN A 190 13.97 -16.30 4.68
CA GLN A 190 12.87 -15.32 4.65
C GLN A 190 11.56 -15.96 4.23
N TRP A 191 11.57 -16.85 3.23
CA TRP A 191 10.40 -17.66 2.89
C TRP A 191 9.90 -18.45 4.11
N GLY A 192 10.78 -19.13 4.85
CA GLY A 192 10.40 -19.86 6.07
C GLY A 192 9.69 -19.00 7.11
N ARG A 193 10.28 -17.84 7.45
CA ARG A 193 9.67 -16.90 8.40
C ARG A 193 8.30 -16.42 7.95
N TYR A 194 8.12 -16.21 6.65
CA TYR A 194 6.83 -15.84 6.07
C TYR A 194 5.78 -16.95 6.24
N PHE A 195 6.13 -18.18 5.87
CA PHE A 195 5.23 -19.32 5.95
C PHE A 195 4.78 -19.59 7.38
N GLU A 196 5.71 -19.56 8.34
CA GLU A 196 5.38 -19.66 9.77
C GLU A 196 4.34 -18.61 10.19
N LYS A 197 4.46 -17.40 9.66
CA LYS A 197 3.55 -16.31 9.98
C LYS A 197 2.18 -16.51 9.36
N LEU A 198 2.09 -16.84 8.06
CA LEU A 198 0.82 -17.13 7.43
C LEU A 198 0.10 -18.33 8.06
N ASN A 199 0.84 -19.36 8.46
CA ASN A 199 0.32 -20.49 9.23
C ASN A 199 -0.31 -20.04 10.55
N LYS A 200 0.38 -19.17 11.32
CA LYS A 200 -0.17 -18.60 12.57
C LYS A 200 -1.43 -17.76 12.32
N LEU A 201 -1.48 -17.06 11.20
CA LEU A 201 -2.64 -16.28 10.77
C LEU A 201 -3.76 -17.15 10.21
N ARG A 202 -3.54 -18.47 10.06
CA ARG A 202 -4.50 -19.45 9.50
C ARG A 202 -4.95 -19.14 8.08
N ILE A 203 -4.17 -18.36 7.34
CA ILE A 203 -4.45 -17.97 5.94
C ILE A 203 -4.54 -19.19 5.01
N PHE A 204 -3.83 -20.27 5.35
CA PHE A 204 -3.84 -21.52 4.60
C PHE A 204 -4.88 -22.54 5.07
N GLU A 205 -5.62 -22.25 6.15
CA GLU A 205 -6.75 -23.08 6.58
C GLU A 205 -7.96 -22.78 5.67
N GLY A 206 -8.59 -23.80 5.08
CA GLY A 206 -9.74 -23.62 4.17
C GLY A 206 -9.46 -23.82 2.67
N GLY A 207 -8.21 -24.16 2.29
CA GLY A 207 -7.90 -24.89 1.06
C GLY A 207 -7.60 -24.07 -0.19
N GLU A 208 -8.47 -23.14 -0.62
CA GLU A 208 -8.32 -22.50 -1.94
C GLU A 208 -7.18 -21.48 -2.01
N LEU A 209 -7.09 -20.56 -1.04
CA LEU A 209 -6.05 -19.53 -0.99
C LEU A 209 -4.66 -20.15 -0.78
N GLY A 210 -4.54 -21.10 0.15
CA GLY A 210 -3.29 -21.81 0.39
C GLY A 210 -2.83 -22.63 -0.80
N SER A 211 -3.74 -23.35 -1.46
CA SER A 211 -3.40 -24.10 -2.68
C SER A 211 -2.98 -23.18 -3.82
N SER A 212 -3.68 -22.04 -3.99
CA SER A 212 -3.38 -21.03 -5.01
C SER A 212 -2.00 -20.40 -4.79
N PHE A 213 -1.64 -20.15 -3.53
CA PHE A 213 -0.33 -19.62 -3.18
C PHE A 213 0.79 -20.66 -3.38
N LEU A 214 0.58 -21.90 -2.92
CA LEU A 214 1.56 -22.98 -3.03
C LEU A 214 1.81 -23.42 -4.47
N ILE A 215 0.80 -23.37 -5.35
CA ILE A 215 0.96 -23.77 -6.76
C ILE A 215 1.99 -22.89 -7.49
N GLN A 216 2.22 -21.65 -7.03
CA GLN A 216 3.17 -20.73 -7.64
C GLN A 216 4.61 -21.25 -7.58
N PHE A 217 4.98 -22.05 -6.57
CA PHE A 217 6.30 -22.71 -6.53
C PHE A 217 6.51 -23.68 -7.69
N GLN A 218 5.43 -24.21 -8.26
CA GLN A 218 5.45 -25.19 -9.34
C GLN A 218 5.23 -24.55 -10.71
N THR A 219 4.42 -23.50 -10.78
CA THR A 219 3.95 -22.92 -12.05
C THR A 219 4.60 -21.59 -12.40
N ASN A 220 5.14 -20.85 -11.43
CA ASN A 220 5.70 -19.54 -11.68
C ASN A 220 7.07 -19.65 -12.36
N THR A 221 7.14 -19.22 -13.62
CA THR A 221 8.34 -19.36 -14.45
C THR A 221 9.53 -18.57 -13.93
N GLU A 222 9.32 -17.42 -13.28
CA GLU A 222 10.40 -16.62 -12.70
C GLU A 222 11.00 -17.30 -11.46
N PHE A 223 10.17 -17.87 -10.59
CA PHE A 223 10.67 -18.68 -9.48
C PHE A 223 11.42 -19.93 -9.96
N ILE A 224 10.86 -20.66 -10.92
CA ILE A 224 11.52 -21.85 -11.49
C ILE A 224 12.90 -21.50 -12.05
N LYS A 225 13.04 -20.35 -12.73
CA LYS A 225 14.35 -19.87 -13.21
C LYS A 225 15.31 -19.59 -12.05
N LEU A 226 14.85 -18.97 -10.97
CA LEU A 226 15.68 -18.68 -9.79
C LEU A 226 16.21 -19.94 -9.12
N VAL A 227 15.41 -21.01 -9.03
CA VAL A 227 15.80 -22.27 -8.38
C VAL A 227 16.43 -23.29 -9.32
N LYS A 228 16.67 -22.94 -10.59
CA LYS A 228 17.19 -23.87 -11.61
C LYS A 228 18.61 -24.37 -11.33
N SER A 229 19.43 -23.58 -10.64
CA SER A 229 20.79 -23.99 -10.28
C SER A 229 20.75 -25.12 -9.24
N SER A 230 21.71 -26.04 -9.29
CA SER A 230 21.76 -27.19 -8.38
C SER A 230 21.81 -26.76 -6.91
N GLU A 231 22.54 -25.69 -6.58
CA GLU A 231 22.65 -25.15 -5.22
C GLU A 231 21.30 -24.61 -4.72
N ASN A 232 20.63 -23.76 -5.51
CA ASN A 232 19.34 -23.19 -5.13
C ASN A 232 18.25 -24.27 -5.06
N PHE A 233 18.31 -25.28 -5.94
CA PHE A 233 17.39 -26.40 -5.90
C PHE A 233 17.55 -27.23 -4.62
N LEU A 234 18.78 -27.54 -4.21
CA LEU A 234 19.03 -28.25 -2.95
C LEU A 234 18.57 -27.44 -1.74
N ALA A 235 18.83 -26.14 -1.72
CA ALA A 235 18.35 -25.25 -0.66
C ALA A 235 16.81 -25.18 -0.62
N PHE A 236 16.16 -25.13 -1.79
CA PHE A 236 14.71 -25.19 -1.91
C PHE A 236 14.14 -26.51 -1.41
N LEU A 237 14.75 -27.65 -1.74
CA LEU A 237 14.33 -28.96 -1.24
C LEU A 237 14.43 -29.03 0.28
N ALA A 238 15.52 -28.54 0.86
CA ALA A 238 15.69 -28.48 2.31
C ALA A 238 14.61 -27.61 2.96
N PHE A 239 14.32 -26.44 2.37
CA PHE A 239 13.22 -25.57 2.80
C PHE A 239 11.86 -26.29 2.76
N MET A 240 11.51 -26.92 1.64
CA MET A 240 10.23 -27.65 1.50
C MET A 240 10.11 -28.81 2.49
N GLN A 241 11.21 -29.50 2.80
CA GLN A 241 11.22 -30.54 3.83
C GLN A 241 10.94 -29.97 5.22
N GLN A 242 11.52 -28.82 5.57
CA GLN A 242 11.25 -28.14 6.84
C GLN A 242 9.79 -27.71 6.96
N GLN A 243 9.19 -27.21 5.87
CA GLN A 243 7.79 -26.76 5.90
C GLN A 243 6.79 -27.92 6.04
N LYS A 244 7.10 -29.12 5.54
CA LYS A 244 6.26 -30.33 5.73
C LYS A 244 6.22 -30.84 7.17
N MET A 245 7.10 -30.35 8.04
CA MET A 245 7.14 -30.71 9.45
C MET A 245 6.37 -29.72 10.36
N MET A 246 5.78 -28.66 9.78
CA MET A 246 4.88 -27.73 10.46
C MET A 246 3.43 -28.07 10.15
#